data_AF-A0A4C1YJM3-F1
#
_entry.id   AF-A0A4C1YJM3-F1
#
_cell.length_a   1.000
_cell.length_b   1.000
_cell.length_c   1.000
_cell.angle_alpha   90.00
_cell.angle_beta   90.00
_cell.angle_gamma   90.00
#
_symmetry.space_group_name_H-M   'P 1'
#
loop_
_entity.id
_entity.type
_entity.pdbx_description
1 polymer ?
#
loop_
_entity_poly.entity_id
_entity_poly.type
_entity_poly.pdbx_seq_one_letter_code
_entity_poly.pdbx_strand_id
1 'polypeptide(L)'
;METIETHPKVRRNKKAFKELTNKKDWIVQMKHNNREKENRRQGILGIATIYYKKLYESTTAEKEIELLEISFVPSIMQEEIEFALETQRDDKAPGPDGISNEVLKRAKHVITPILKDIFNDIIDSETIPQQWTKSNIIFLYKKGDQYDIGNYRPISLMSNIYKIFAKIILKRMERKLDEQQPIEQAGFRRDYSVLDHIHSVRQIIEKYREYQLVF
;
A
#
# COMPACT_ATOMS: atom_id res chain seq x y z
N MET A 1 -12.68 27.27 23.44
CA MET A 1 -12.59 27.96 22.13
C MET A 1 -11.13 28.19 21.86
N GLU A 2 -10.70 27.83 20.65
CA GLU A 2 -9.41 28.09 19.98
C GLU A 2 -8.10 27.76 20.70
N THR A 3 -7.30 26.89 20.06
CA THR A 3 -5.83 26.90 19.95
C THR A 3 -5.45 25.60 19.20
N ILE A 4 -4.63 25.51 18.15
CA ILE A 4 -3.68 26.39 17.45
C ILE A 4 -3.51 25.79 16.04
N GLU A 5 -3.67 26.63 15.02
CA GLU A 5 -3.08 26.40 13.70
C GLU A 5 -1.56 26.52 13.83
N THR A 6 -0.80 25.50 13.40
CA THR A 6 0.43 25.67 12.61
C THR A 6 1.06 24.28 12.38
N HIS A 7 0.83 23.66 11.22
CA HIS A 7 1.73 22.59 10.74
C HIS A 7 1.92 22.63 9.21
N PRO A 8 3.14 22.33 8.74
CA PRO A 8 3.70 22.87 7.49
C PRO A 8 3.08 22.26 6.23
N LYS A 9 3.06 23.05 5.16
CA LYS A 9 2.54 22.69 3.84
C LYS A 9 3.38 21.56 3.20
N VAL A 10 2.89 20.31 3.18
CA VAL A 10 3.41 19.27 2.27
C VAL A 10 2.27 18.53 1.55
N ARG A 11 2.41 18.44 0.22
CA ARG A 11 1.33 18.36 -0.79
C ARG A 11 0.75 16.96 -1.07
N ARG A 12 1.29 15.87 -0.49
CA ARG A 12 1.04 14.50 -1.00
C ARG A 12 -0.03 13.66 -0.28
N ASN A 13 -0.42 13.95 0.98
CA ASN A 13 -1.41 13.11 1.70
C ASN A 13 -2.62 13.86 2.30
N LYS A 14 -2.69 15.20 2.21
CA LYS A 14 -3.86 15.94 2.68
C LYS A 14 -5.16 15.54 1.98
N LYS A 15 -5.13 15.02 0.74
CA LYS A 15 -6.35 14.68 0.02
C LYS A 15 -7.15 13.59 0.74
N ALA A 16 -6.67 12.35 0.83
CA ALA A 16 -7.40 11.26 1.50
C ALA A 16 -7.88 11.61 2.93
N PHE A 17 -7.04 12.27 3.73
CA PHE A 17 -7.42 12.67 5.09
C PHE A 17 -8.43 13.84 5.14
N LYS A 18 -8.28 14.86 4.27
CA LYS A 18 -9.27 15.95 4.08
C LYS A 18 -10.60 15.41 3.54
N GLU A 19 -10.55 14.38 2.70
CA GLU A 19 -11.73 13.71 2.13
C GLU A 19 -12.47 12.89 3.21
N LEU A 20 -11.74 12.25 4.14
CA LEU A 20 -12.33 11.59 5.31
C LEU A 20 -12.96 12.56 6.33
N THR A 21 -12.37 13.74 6.52
CA THR A 21 -12.81 14.72 7.53
C THR A 21 -13.98 15.60 7.06
N ASN A 22 -14.17 15.79 5.76
CA ASN A 22 -15.19 16.72 5.22
C ASN A 22 -16.64 16.21 5.20
N LYS A 23 -16.95 14.98 5.65
CA LYS A 23 -18.32 14.39 5.73
C LYS A 23 -19.20 14.54 4.47
N LYS A 24 -18.65 14.88 3.30
CA LYS A 24 -19.40 14.93 2.04
C LYS A 24 -19.52 13.53 1.48
N ASP A 25 -20.72 13.15 1.04
CA ASP A 25 -20.92 11.93 0.26
C ASP A 25 -20.13 12.04 -1.06
N TRP A 26 -18.98 11.39 -1.05
CA TRP A 26 -17.90 11.51 -2.02
C TRP A 26 -18.21 10.86 -3.38
N ILE A 27 -19.12 9.89 -3.40
CA ILE A 27 -19.77 9.38 -4.62
C ILE A 27 -21.27 9.53 -4.40
N VAL A 28 -21.87 10.43 -5.17
CA VAL A 28 -23.31 10.70 -5.12
C VAL A 28 -24.10 9.69 -5.95
N GLN A 29 -23.49 9.19 -7.04
CA GLN A 29 -24.13 8.20 -7.91
C GLN A 29 -23.10 7.34 -8.66
N MET A 30 -23.48 6.11 -8.98
CA MET A 30 -22.70 5.19 -9.82
C MET A 30 -23.59 4.47 -10.81
N LYS A 31 -23.04 4.15 -11.99
CA LYS A 31 -23.70 3.35 -13.01
C LYS A 31 -23.52 1.87 -12.70
N HIS A 32 -24.59 1.10 -12.84
CA HIS A 32 -24.50 -0.33 -13.07
C HIS A 32 -24.00 -0.60 -14.50
N ASN A 33 -23.51 -1.82 -14.74
CA ASN A 33 -23.14 -2.30 -16.09
C ASN A 33 -24.24 -2.08 -17.15
N ASN A 34 -25.51 -1.88 -16.73
CA ASN A 34 -26.68 -1.62 -17.58
C ASN A 34 -27.07 -0.13 -17.72
N ARG A 35 -26.15 0.83 -17.49
CA ARG A 35 -26.36 2.30 -17.61
C ARG A 35 -27.33 2.94 -16.61
N GLU A 36 -28.13 2.17 -15.87
CA GLU A 36 -28.92 2.68 -14.74
C GLU A 36 -28.03 3.21 -13.62
N LYS A 37 -28.44 4.32 -13.01
CA LYS A 37 -27.69 5.00 -11.96
C LYS A 37 -28.26 4.64 -10.60
N GLU A 38 -27.38 4.27 -9.67
CA GLU A 38 -27.67 4.07 -8.26
C GLU A 38 -27.09 5.24 -7.46
N ASN A 39 -27.88 5.80 -6.57
CA ASN A 39 -27.54 6.97 -5.76
C ASN A 39 -27.57 6.67 -4.25
N ARG A 40 -28.10 5.51 -3.84
CA ARG A 40 -28.10 5.07 -2.45
C ARG A 40 -26.72 4.56 -2.08
N ARG A 41 -26.22 5.01 -0.93
CA ARG A 41 -24.88 4.65 -0.43
C ARG A 41 -24.64 3.13 -0.40
N GLN A 42 -25.64 2.37 0.06
CA GLN A 42 -25.55 0.91 0.13
C GLN A 42 -25.48 0.25 -1.25
N GLY A 43 -26.24 0.78 -2.22
CA GLY A 43 -26.18 0.31 -3.61
C GLY A 43 -24.83 0.62 -4.26
N ILE A 44 -24.31 1.85 -4.07
CA ILE A 44 -22.97 2.25 -4.54
C ILE A 44 -21.88 1.34 -3.93
N LEU A 45 -21.98 1.02 -2.63
CA LEU A 45 -21.07 0.06 -1.98
C LEU A 45 -21.18 -1.32 -2.62
N GLY A 46 -22.39 -1.81 -2.87
CA GLY A 46 -22.62 -3.10 -3.53
C GLY A 46 -21.96 -3.17 -4.92
N ILE A 47 -22.15 -2.14 -5.75
CA ILE A 47 -21.52 -2.02 -7.07
C ILE A 47 -20.01 -2.11 -6.94
N ALA A 48 -19.41 -1.31 -6.05
CA ALA A 48 -17.98 -1.27 -5.85
C ALA A 48 -17.43 -2.61 -5.34
N THR A 49 -18.09 -3.23 -4.36
CA THR A 49 -17.70 -4.52 -3.81
C THR A 49 -17.73 -5.60 -4.88
N ILE A 50 -18.81 -5.70 -5.66
CA ILE A 50 -18.92 -6.70 -6.74
C ILE A 50 -17.82 -6.49 -7.78
N TYR A 51 -17.63 -5.24 -8.22
CA TYR A 51 -16.63 -4.91 -9.23
C TYR A 51 -15.22 -5.30 -8.78
N TYR A 52 -14.79 -4.85 -7.60
CA TYR A 52 -13.42 -5.13 -7.14
C TYR A 52 -13.23 -6.56 -6.64
N LYS A 53 -14.26 -7.21 -6.11
CA LYS A 53 -14.20 -8.64 -5.81
C LYS A 53 -13.88 -9.42 -7.08
N LYS A 54 -14.64 -9.17 -8.16
CA LYS A 54 -14.38 -9.78 -9.47
C LYS A 54 -13.01 -9.40 -10.04
N LEU A 55 -12.58 -8.15 -9.87
CA LEU A 55 -11.28 -7.68 -10.37
C LEU A 55 -10.09 -8.33 -9.66
N TYR A 56 -10.23 -8.60 -8.36
CA TYR A 56 -9.19 -9.19 -7.52
C TYR A 56 -9.35 -10.69 -7.28
N GLU A 57 -10.36 -11.32 -7.87
CA GLU A 57 -10.49 -12.78 -7.88
C GLU A 57 -9.26 -13.36 -8.59
N SER A 58 -8.47 -14.17 -7.86
CA SER A 58 -7.32 -14.86 -8.44
C SER A 58 -7.81 -15.83 -9.51
N THR A 59 -7.31 -15.68 -10.73
CA THR A 59 -7.50 -16.64 -11.83
C THR A 59 -6.33 -17.61 -11.98
N THR A 60 -5.29 -17.46 -11.17
CA THR A 60 -4.09 -18.29 -11.23
C THR A 60 -4.16 -19.37 -10.15
N ALA A 61 -3.97 -20.63 -10.54
CA ALA A 61 -3.79 -21.71 -9.58
C ALA A 61 -2.52 -21.44 -8.76
N GLU A 62 -2.65 -21.37 -7.45
CA GLU A 62 -1.51 -21.27 -6.54
C GLU A 62 -0.67 -22.54 -6.72
N LYS A 63 0.55 -22.38 -7.23
CA LYS A 63 1.53 -23.46 -7.18
C LYS A 63 1.98 -23.56 -5.73
N GLU A 64 1.69 -24.68 -5.09
CA GLU A 64 2.36 -25.07 -3.85
C GLU A 64 3.86 -25.09 -4.13
N ILE A 65 4.58 -24.17 -3.52
CA ILE A 65 6.04 -24.17 -3.55
C ILE A 65 6.46 -25.11 -2.42
N GLU A 66 7.08 -26.23 -2.76
CA GLU A 66 7.82 -27.02 -1.77
C GLU A 66 8.92 -26.13 -1.18
N LEU A 67 8.73 -25.71 0.07
CA LEU A 67 9.74 -25.00 0.84
C LEU A 67 10.90 -25.98 1.10
N LEU A 68 11.98 -25.82 0.34
CA LEU A 68 13.26 -26.50 0.58
C LEU A 68 13.80 -26.04 1.94
N GLU A 69 13.66 -26.89 2.96
CA GLU A 69 14.11 -26.74 4.35
C GLU A 69 13.82 -25.37 4.99
N ILE A 70 12.86 -25.33 5.91
CA ILE A 70 12.55 -24.14 6.71
C ILE A 70 13.80 -23.76 7.52
N SER A 71 14.52 -22.75 7.04
CA SER A 71 15.61 -22.14 7.78
C SER A 71 15.05 -21.41 8.99
N PHE A 72 15.70 -21.54 10.15
CA PHE A 72 15.44 -20.73 11.34
C PHE A 72 15.25 -19.25 10.99
N VAL A 73 14.08 -18.69 11.34
CA VAL A 73 13.81 -17.26 11.20
C VAL A 73 14.26 -16.57 12.50
N PRO A 74 15.26 -15.68 12.46
CA PRO A 74 15.73 -15.02 13.67
C PRO A 74 14.65 -14.11 14.25
N SER A 75 14.59 -14.02 15.58
CA SER A 75 13.69 -13.10 16.28
C SER A 75 13.91 -11.64 15.85
N ILE A 76 12.84 -10.84 15.87
CA ILE A 76 12.86 -9.41 15.61
C ILE A 76 13.54 -8.68 16.77
N MET A 77 14.56 -7.89 16.40
CA MET A 77 15.31 -7.05 17.32
C MET A 77 14.58 -5.75 17.61
N GLN A 78 14.88 -5.16 18.77
CA GLN A 78 14.29 -3.90 19.19
C GLN A 78 14.64 -2.77 18.21
N GLU A 79 15.88 -2.73 17.77
CA GLU A 79 16.45 -1.75 16.84
C GLU A 79 15.72 -1.75 15.49
N GLU A 80 15.26 -2.91 15.01
CA GLU A 80 14.49 -3.01 13.77
C GLU A 80 13.12 -2.33 13.91
N ILE A 81 12.47 -2.49 15.06
CA ILE A 81 11.18 -1.87 15.37
C ILE A 81 11.35 -0.37 15.50
N GLU A 82 12.37 0.06 16.24
CA GLU A 82 12.68 1.46 16.43
C GLU A 82 12.97 2.18 15.10
N PHE A 83 13.81 1.57 14.26
CA PHE A 83 14.07 2.06 12.92
C PHE A 83 12.79 2.12 12.08
N ALA A 84 11.98 1.07 12.10
CA ALA A 84 10.74 1.01 11.33
C ALA A 84 9.72 2.07 11.77
N LEU A 85 9.63 2.37 13.07
CA LEU A 85 8.81 3.42 13.68
C LEU A 85 9.26 4.81 13.25
N GLU A 86 10.54 5.13 13.44
CA GLU A 86 11.10 6.46 13.16
C GLU A 86 10.98 6.83 11.68
N THR A 87 11.20 5.85 10.82
CA THR A 87 11.15 6.03 9.37
C THR A 87 9.73 5.95 8.79
N GLN A 88 8.69 5.78 9.61
CA GLN A 88 7.31 6.02 9.16
C GLN A 88 7.15 7.48 8.79
N ARG A 89 6.32 7.76 7.77
CA ARG A 89 5.98 9.14 7.43
C ARG A 89 4.84 9.63 8.32
N ASP A 90 4.93 10.85 8.78
CA ASP A 90 3.83 11.53 9.48
C ASP A 90 2.73 11.93 8.47
N ASP A 91 1.61 12.40 9.00
CA ASP A 91 0.40 12.79 8.28
C ASP A 91 -0.15 11.66 7.40
N LYS A 92 -0.05 10.42 7.88
CA LYS A 92 -0.61 9.23 7.24
C LYS A 92 -1.93 8.86 7.91
N ALA A 93 -2.95 8.66 7.09
CA ALA A 93 -4.27 8.25 7.56
C ALA A 93 -4.18 6.89 8.28
N PRO A 94 -4.76 6.75 9.48
CA PRO A 94 -4.78 5.50 10.23
C PRO A 94 -5.69 4.46 9.56
N GLY A 95 -5.51 3.20 9.97
CA GLY A 95 -6.42 2.12 9.62
C GLY A 95 -7.72 2.17 10.42
N PRO A 96 -8.51 1.08 10.43
CA PRO A 96 -9.73 0.97 11.22
C PRO A 96 -9.50 1.11 12.74
N ASP A 97 -8.27 0.86 13.21
CA ASP A 97 -7.85 0.99 14.61
C ASP A 97 -7.68 2.45 15.07
N GLY A 98 -7.65 3.42 14.16
CA GLY A 98 -7.47 4.83 14.48
C GLY A 98 -6.07 5.22 14.98
N ILE A 99 -5.10 4.28 14.99
CA ILE A 99 -3.77 4.51 15.54
C ILE A 99 -2.87 5.18 14.49
N SER A 100 -2.46 6.42 14.73
CA SER A 100 -1.63 7.19 13.81
C SER A 100 -0.12 6.97 14.04
N ASN A 101 0.70 7.31 13.05
CA ASN A 101 2.16 7.17 13.15
C ASN A 101 2.76 8.11 14.21
N GLU A 102 2.17 9.29 14.40
CA GLU A 102 2.61 10.28 15.38
C GLU A 102 2.43 9.77 16.81
N VAL A 103 1.31 9.10 17.09
CA VAL A 103 1.07 8.46 18.40
C VAL A 103 2.12 7.38 18.65
N LEU A 104 2.34 6.51 17.65
CA LEU A 104 3.32 5.43 17.76
C LEU A 104 4.75 5.95 18.00
N LYS A 105 5.16 7.00 17.28
CA LYS A 105 6.47 7.63 17.47
C LYS A 105 6.61 8.30 18.83
N ARG A 106 5.59 9.01 19.30
CA ARG A 106 5.62 9.66 20.63
C ARG A 106 5.69 8.64 21.77
N ALA A 107 5.02 7.51 21.61
CA ALA A 107 5.00 6.43 22.59
C ALA A 107 6.10 5.37 22.39
N LYS A 108 7.06 5.60 21.47
CA LYS A 108 8.10 4.64 21.04
C LYS A 108 8.71 3.86 22.21
N HIS A 109 9.21 4.56 23.23
CA HIS A 109 9.87 3.95 24.39
C HIS A 109 8.99 2.96 25.18
N VAL A 110 7.66 3.18 25.20
CA VAL A 110 6.71 2.29 25.88
C VAL A 110 6.28 1.15 24.97
N ILE A 111 6.00 1.44 23.70
CA ILE A 111 5.37 0.46 22.79
C ILE A 111 6.37 -0.50 22.17
N THR A 112 7.63 -0.09 21.98
CA THR A 112 8.64 -0.91 21.32
C THR A 112 8.82 -2.29 21.96
N PRO A 113 8.99 -2.45 23.29
CA PRO A 113 9.07 -3.78 23.90
C PRO A 113 7.80 -4.61 23.69
N ILE A 114 6.62 -3.98 23.78
CA ILE A 114 5.33 -4.65 23.55
C ILE A 114 5.21 -5.14 22.10
N LEU A 115 5.60 -4.30 21.13
CA LEU A 115 5.59 -4.66 19.72
C LEU A 115 6.60 -5.77 19.42
N LYS A 116 7.74 -5.80 20.13
CA LYS A 116 8.74 -6.86 19.99
C LYS A 116 8.16 -8.20 20.37
N ASP A 117 7.48 -8.29 21.51
CA ASP A 117 6.87 -9.54 21.97
C ASP A 117 5.79 -9.99 20.98
N ILE A 118 4.87 -9.08 20.60
CA ILE A 118 3.81 -9.37 19.61
C ILE A 118 4.40 -9.83 18.26
N PHE A 119 5.44 -9.15 17.75
CA PHE A 119 6.00 -9.49 16.45
C PHE A 119 6.75 -10.82 16.46
N ASN A 120 7.41 -11.15 17.56
CA ASN A 120 8.06 -12.47 17.70
C ASN A 120 7.03 -13.58 17.88
N ASP A 121 5.96 -13.35 18.63
CA ASP A 121 4.83 -14.29 18.72
C ASP A 121 4.22 -14.56 17.33
N ILE A 122 4.12 -13.55 16.47
CA ILE A 122 3.65 -13.71 15.08
C ILE A 122 4.63 -14.54 14.25
N ILE A 123 5.94 -14.36 14.45
CA ILE A 123 6.97 -15.15 13.73
C ILE A 123 6.91 -16.62 14.17
N ASP A 124 6.74 -16.88 15.46
CA ASP A 124 6.74 -18.23 16.02
C ASP A 124 5.42 -18.97 15.75
N SER A 125 4.28 -18.28 15.80
CA SER A 125 2.95 -18.86 15.58
C SER A 125 2.47 -18.82 14.13
N GLU A 126 3.21 -18.13 13.25
CA GLU A 126 2.86 -17.87 11.85
C GLU A 126 1.46 -17.24 11.66
N THR A 127 0.90 -16.66 12.72
CA THR A 127 -0.48 -16.18 12.76
C THR A 127 -0.53 -14.69 13.03
N ILE A 128 -1.15 -13.93 12.12
CA ILE A 128 -1.35 -12.49 12.30
C ILE A 128 -2.68 -12.18 13.00
N PRO A 129 -2.78 -11.05 13.73
CA PRO A 129 -4.05 -10.61 14.30
C PRO A 129 -5.13 -10.43 13.22
N GLN A 130 -6.33 -10.98 13.45
CA GLN A 130 -7.46 -10.86 12.50
C GLN A 130 -7.82 -9.38 12.19
N GLN A 131 -7.58 -8.46 13.11
CA GLN A 131 -7.76 -7.03 12.88
C GLN A 131 -6.88 -6.49 11.74
N TRP A 132 -5.71 -7.07 11.46
CA TRP A 132 -4.82 -6.64 10.39
C TRP A 132 -5.28 -7.08 8.99
N THR A 133 -6.20 -8.05 8.91
CA THR A 133 -6.83 -8.43 7.62
C THR A 133 -7.94 -7.45 7.21
N LYS A 134 -8.36 -6.55 8.12
CA LYS A 134 -9.38 -5.54 7.87
C LYS A 134 -8.74 -4.21 7.44
N SER A 135 -9.40 -3.50 6.53
CA SER A 135 -8.97 -2.18 6.09
C SER A 135 -10.15 -1.29 5.73
N ASN A 136 -9.97 0.03 5.86
CA ASN A 136 -10.94 0.99 5.33
C ASN A 136 -10.59 1.27 3.87
N ILE A 137 -11.50 0.94 2.95
CA ILE A 137 -11.31 1.20 1.53
C ILE A 137 -11.89 2.58 1.20
N ILE A 138 -11.03 3.48 0.74
CA ILE A 138 -11.44 4.74 0.11
C ILE A 138 -11.24 4.59 -1.39
N PHE A 139 -12.07 5.23 -2.22
CA PHE A 139 -11.77 5.29 -3.65
C PHE A 139 -11.41 6.69 -4.08
N LEU A 140 -10.42 6.80 -4.96
CA LEU A 140 -9.97 8.06 -5.52
C LEU A 140 -10.28 8.07 -7.00
N TYR A 141 -11.08 9.04 -7.43
CA TYR A 141 -11.33 9.27 -8.85
C TYR A 141 -10.01 9.54 -9.58
N LYS A 142 -9.79 8.82 -10.69
CA LYS A 142 -8.57 8.89 -11.50
C LYS A 142 -8.78 9.74 -12.76
N LYS A 143 -9.68 9.32 -13.66
CA LYS A 143 -10.00 9.96 -14.96
C LYS A 143 -11.18 9.24 -15.62
N GLY A 144 -11.85 9.87 -16.58
CA GLY A 144 -12.93 9.24 -17.36
C GLY A 144 -14.34 9.66 -16.91
N ASP A 145 -15.30 8.74 -17.00
CA ASP A 145 -16.65 8.96 -16.49
C ASP A 145 -16.66 8.82 -14.96
N GLN A 146 -17.10 9.86 -14.25
CA GLN A 146 -17.19 9.89 -12.78
C GLN A 146 -18.25 8.93 -12.22
N TYR A 147 -19.14 8.41 -13.06
CA TYR A 147 -20.16 7.46 -12.61
C TYR A 147 -19.75 6.00 -12.82
N ASP A 148 -18.60 5.75 -13.43
CA ASP A 148 -18.07 4.40 -13.65
C ASP A 148 -17.04 4.05 -12.58
N ILE A 149 -17.26 2.94 -11.86
CA ILE A 149 -16.38 2.42 -10.82
C ILE A 149 -14.97 2.09 -11.33
N GLY A 150 -14.82 1.68 -12.60
CA GLY A 150 -13.51 1.39 -13.19
C GLY A 150 -12.59 2.61 -13.29
N ASN A 151 -13.16 3.82 -13.21
CA ASN A 151 -12.43 5.08 -13.24
C ASN A 151 -11.94 5.55 -11.86
N TYR A 152 -12.18 4.75 -10.82
CA TYR A 152 -11.70 4.98 -9.46
C TYR A 152 -10.54 4.03 -9.12
N ARG A 153 -9.70 4.46 -8.18
CA ARG A 153 -8.64 3.65 -7.59
C ARG A 153 -8.99 3.35 -6.13
N PRO A 154 -9.12 2.08 -5.73
CA PRO A 154 -9.29 1.76 -4.32
C PRO A 154 -7.96 1.97 -3.60
N ILE A 155 -8.01 2.53 -2.40
CA ILE A 155 -6.88 2.64 -1.49
C ILE A 155 -7.32 2.03 -0.17
N SER A 156 -6.61 1.00 0.26
CA SER A 156 -6.82 0.32 1.53
C SER A 156 -6.02 1.02 2.62
N LEU A 157 -6.72 1.56 3.62
CA LEU A 157 -6.12 2.09 4.83
C LEU A 157 -6.03 0.96 5.85
N MET A 158 -4.84 0.38 5.97
CA MET A 158 -4.53 -0.71 6.91
C MET A 158 -3.95 -0.17 8.22
N SER A 159 -3.95 -1.01 9.27
CA SER A 159 -3.30 -0.70 10.54
C SER A 159 -1.86 -0.24 10.33
N ASN A 160 -1.46 0.81 11.05
CA ASN A 160 -0.09 1.31 10.98
C ASN A 160 0.90 0.35 11.68
N ILE A 161 0.44 -0.40 12.69
CA ILE A 161 1.25 -1.43 13.35
C ILE A 161 1.57 -2.57 12.37
N TYR A 162 0.57 -3.02 11.59
CA TYR A 162 0.79 -3.98 10.51
C TYR A 162 1.85 -3.49 9.50
N LYS A 163 1.79 -2.20 9.11
CA LYS A 163 2.78 -1.63 8.18
C LYS A 163 4.19 -1.58 8.77
N ILE A 164 4.33 -1.40 10.09
CA ILE A 164 5.62 -1.48 10.78
C ILE A 164 6.17 -2.89 10.69
N PHE A 165 5.37 -3.91 11.02
CA PHE A 165 5.75 -5.31 10.89
C PHE A 165 6.17 -5.65 9.45
N ALA A 166 5.32 -5.35 8.46
CA ALA A 166 5.61 -5.59 7.05
C ALA A 166 6.90 -4.89 6.57
N LYS A 167 7.19 -3.69 7.10
CA LYS A 167 8.43 -2.96 6.78
C LYS A 167 9.67 -3.66 7.33
N ILE A 168 9.60 -4.24 8.52
CA ILE A 168 10.70 -5.02 9.11
C ILE A 168 10.97 -6.25 8.23
N ILE A 169 9.93 -7.00 7.88
CA ILE A 169 10.05 -8.18 6.99
C ILE A 169 10.64 -7.79 5.64
N LEU A 170 10.11 -6.73 5.01
CA LEU A 170 10.66 -6.21 3.76
C LEU A 170 12.14 -5.88 3.91
N LYS A 171 12.55 -5.21 5.00
CA LYS A 171 13.95 -4.81 5.20
C LYS A 171 14.89 -6.00 5.32
N ARG A 172 14.45 -7.09 5.97
CA ARG A 172 15.20 -8.34 6.07
C ARG A 172 15.39 -9.03 4.71
N MET A 173 14.38 -8.94 3.85
CA MET A 173 14.39 -9.57 2.53
C MET A 173 14.99 -8.69 1.42
N GLU A 174 15.02 -7.37 1.62
CA GLU A 174 15.31 -6.36 0.60
C GLU A 174 16.58 -6.66 -0.20
N ARG A 175 17.68 -7.00 0.47
CA ARG A 175 18.95 -7.30 -0.20
C ARG A 175 18.86 -8.52 -1.12
N LYS A 176 18.30 -9.63 -0.62
CA LYS A 176 18.15 -10.86 -1.40
C LYS A 176 17.22 -10.63 -2.59
N LEU A 177 16.13 -9.89 -2.37
CA LEU A 177 15.20 -9.55 -3.45
C LEU A 177 15.88 -8.69 -4.51
N ASP A 178 16.72 -7.72 -4.13
CA ASP A 178 17.41 -6.87 -5.10
C ASP A 178 18.45 -7.63 -5.93
N GLU A 179 19.23 -8.52 -5.30
CA GLU A 179 20.26 -9.35 -5.94
C GLU A 179 19.68 -10.36 -6.95
N GLN A 180 18.48 -10.88 -6.68
CA GLN A 180 17.86 -11.93 -7.49
C GLN A 180 16.86 -11.39 -8.53
N GLN A 181 16.56 -10.09 -8.52
CA GLN A 181 15.66 -9.49 -9.49
C GLN A 181 16.38 -9.19 -10.81
N PRO A 182 15.72 -9.42 -11.98
CA PRO A 182 16.26 -9.03 -13.27
C PRO A 182 16.60 -7.53 -13.32
N ILE A 183 17.63 -7.16 -14.08
CA ILE A 183 18.07 -5.76 -14.19
C ILE A 183 16.99 -4.87 -14.87
N GLU A 184 16.13 -5.49 -15.68
CA GLU A 184 15.00 -4.87 -16.35
C GLU A 184 13.84 -4.55 -15.38
N GLN A 185 13.88 -5.06 -14.15
CA GLN A 185 12.87 -4.74 -13.14
C GLN A 185 13.26 -3.44 -12.40
N ALA A 186 12.74 -2.32 -12.88
CA ALA A 186 12.87 -1.01 -12.22
C ALA A 186 11.69 -0.67 -11.28
N GLY A 187 10.56 -1.39 -11.38
CA GLY A 187 9.36 -1.07 -10.61
C GLY A 187 9.57 -1.32 -9.12
N PHE A 188 9.33 -0.30 -8.29
CA PHE A 188 9.44 -0.38 -6.82
C PHE A 188 10.83 -0.76 -6.28
N ARG A 189 11.87 -0.59 -7.10
CA ARG A 189 13.26 -0.87 -6.78
C ARG A 189 14.01 0.41 -6.39
N ARG A 190 14.90 0.33 -5.39
CA ARG A 190 15.72 1.47 -4.96
C ARG A 190 16.70 1.84 -6.07
N ASP A 191 16.89 3.14 -6.30
CA ASP A 191 17.83 3.69 -7.30
C ASP A 191 17.47 3.43 -8.77
N TYR A 192 16.28 2.88 -9.04
CA TYR A 192 15.71 2.77 -10.38
C TYR A 192 14.53 3.73 -10.55
N SER A 193 14.35 4.20 -11.79
CA SER A 193 13.29 5.12 -12.16
C SER A 193 12.71 4.78 -13.54
N VAL A 194 11.56 5.38 -13.84
CA VAL A 194 10.95 5.28 -15.17
C VAL A 194 11.86 5.91 -16.24
N LEU A 195 12.73 6.86 -15.87
CA LEU A 195 13.63 7.52 -16.81
C LEU A 195 14.69 6.57 -17.34
N ASP A 196 15.17 5.63 -16.52
CA ASP A 196 16.17 4.64 -16.93
C ASP A 196 15.62 3.78 -18.07
N HIS A 197 14.38 3.30 -17.93
CA HIS A 197 13.72 2.54 -19.00
C HIS A 197 13.42 3.38 -20.24
N ILE A 198 12.98 4.64 -20.09
CA ILE A 198 12.78 5.54 -21.24
C ILE A 198 14.11 5.71 -21.99
N HIS A 199 15.21 5.86 -21.26
CA HIS A 199 16.53 6.00 -21.83
C HIS A 199 16.98 4.72 -22.55
N SER A 200 16.83 3.55 -21.93
CA SER A 200 17.12 2.26 -22.58
C SER A 200 16.34 2.07 -23.87
N VAL A 201 15.03 2.35 -23.87
CA VAL A 201 14.19 2.25 -25.08
C VAL A 201 14.65 3.22 -26.16
N ARG A 202 15.01 4.46 -25.79
CA ARG A 202 15.55 5.44 -26.76
C ARG A 202 16.86 4.97 -27.39
N GLN A 203 17.79 4.45 -26.58
CA GLN A 203 19.05 3.91 -27.10
C GLN A 203 18.81 2.76 -28.07
N ILE A 204 17.89 1.84 -27.77
CA ILE A 204 17.52 0.74 -28.67
C ILE A 204 17.01 1.28 -30.02
N ILE A 205 16.10 2.27 -29.98
CA ILE A 205 15.55 2.91 -31.19
C ILE A 205 16.65 3.61 -32.01
N GLU A 206 17.56 4.33 -31.34
CA GLU A 206 18.67 5.03 -32.00
C GLU A 206 19.64 4.06 -32.66
N LYS A 207 20.05 2.99 -31.96
CA LYS A 207 20.91 1.94 -32.52
C LYS A 207 20.26 1.24 -33.69
N TYR A 208 18.97 0.94 -33.60
CA TYR A 208 18.25 0.32 -34.70
C TYR A 208 18.28 1.19 -35.97
N ARG A 209 18.10 2.52 -35.82
CA ARG A 209 18.20 3.48 -36.93
C ARG A 209 19.61 3.60 -37.49
N GLU A 210 20.62 3.57 -36.63
CA GLU A 210 22.05 3.64 -37.03
C GLU A 210 22.46 2.45 -37.91
N TYR A 211 22.05 1.24 -37.53
CA TYR A 211 22.40 0.01 -38.25
C TYR A 211 21.50 -0.33 -39.46
N GLN A 212 20.55 0.55 -39.81
CA GLN A 212 19.59 0.33 -40.91
C GLN A 212 18.93 -1.06 -40.88
N LEU A 213 18.68 -1.59 -39.69
CA LEU A 213 17.99 -2.86 -39.55
C LEU A 213 16.56 -2.67 -40.10
N VAL A 214 16.14 -3.56 -40.99
CA VAL A 214 14.78 -3.57 -41.55
C VAL A 214 13.95 -4.55 -40.71
N PHE A 215 12.70 -4.17 -40.41
CA PHE A 215 11.76 -4.98 -39.63
C PHE A 215 11.29 -6.21 -40.43
#